data_AF-A0A920VBM4-F1
#
_entry.id   AF-A0A920VBM4-F1
#
_cell.length_a   1.000
_cell.length_b   1.000
_cell.length_c   1.000
_cell.angle_alpha   90.00
_cell.angle_beta   90.00
_cell.angle_gamma   90.00
#
_symmetry.space_group_name_H-M   'P 1'
#
loop_
_entity.id
_entity.type
_entity.pdbx_description
1 polymer ?
#
loop_
_entity_poly.entity_id
_entity_poly.type
_entity_poly.pdbx_seq_one_letter_code
_entity_poly.pdbx_strand_id
1 'polypeptide(L)'
;MEFLPYFQQEALDVAIIDAVWIGIWQSLKIAATADAYQINVAPHNYYGHLATMMNVHFCAAVPNLKIMETDIDRFVGDAEIFTHAPHIENGGSGSGPTRLGYRTERSGFGQVPAPIEI
;
A
#
# COMPACT_ATOMS: atom_id res chain seq x y z
N MET A 1 -18.88 5.30 -8.89
CA MET A 1 -18.54 4.64 -7.61
C MET A 1 -19.13 3.25 -7.65
N GLU A 2 -18.34 2.26 -8.05
CA GLU A 2 -18.81 0.89 -8.24
C GLU A 2 -19.04 0.14 -6.91
N PHE A 3 -18.45 0.60 -5.80
CA PHE A 3 -18.55 -0.04 -4.48
C PHE A 3 -19.91 0.12 -3.77
N LEU A 4 -20.63 1.22 -4.03
CA LEU A 4 -21.81 1.59 -3.23
C LEU A 4 -22.93 0.54 -3.25
N PRO A 5 -23.30 -0.07 -4.40
CA PRO A 5 -24.31 -1.13 -4.43
C PRO A 5 -23.96 -2.34 -3.54
N TYR A 6 -22.68 -2.70 -3.46
CA TYR A 6 -22.22 -3.83 -2.64
C TYR A 6 -22.28 -3.52 -1.14
N PHE A 7 -21.97 -2.29 -0.75
CA PHE A 7 -22.11 -1.85 0.64
C PHE A 7 -23.58 -1.82 1.08
N GLN A 8 -24.47 -1.31 0.22
CA GLN A 8 -25.91 -1.25 0.50
C GLN A 8 -26.58 -2.63 0.60
N GLN A 9 -26.00 -3.64 -0.04
CA GLN A 9 -26.49 -5.01 -0.02
C GLN A 9 -25.79 -5.88 1.04
N GLU A 10 -24.92 -5.29 1.87
CA GLU A 10 -24.14 -6.01 2.88
C GLU A 10 -23.36 -7.21 2.28
N ALA A 11 -22.87 -7.05 1.06
CA ALA A 11 -22.30 -8.15 0.27
C ALA A 11 -20.83 -8.48 0.62
N LEU A 12 -20.20 -7.71 1.53
CA LEU A 12 -18.77 -7.74 1.81
C LEU A 12 -18.49 -7.66 3.31
N ASP A 13 -17.65 -8.56 3.82
CA ASP A 13 -17.07 -8.41 5.16
C ASP A 13 -15.88 -7.44 5.18
N VAL A 14 -15.10 -7.43 4.08
CA VAL A 14 -13.92 -6.57 3.88
C VAL A 14 -13.91 -6.11 2.44
N ALA A 15 -13.72 -4.80 2.23
CA ALA A 15 -13.60 -4.25 0.88
C ALA A 15 -12.13 -4.13 0.47
N ILE A 16 -11.76 -4.77 -0.64
CA ILE A 16 -10.42 -4.63 -1.22
C ILE A 16 -10.40 -3.38 -2.10
N ILE A 17 -9.46 -2.47 -1.84
CA ILE A 17 -9.30 -1.21 -2.57
C ILE A 17 -7.94 -1.21 -3.27
N ASP A 18 -7.92 -1.16 -4.60
CA ASP A 18 -6.69 -0.95 -5.35
C ASP A 18 -6.36 0.55 -5.43
N ALA A 19 -5.59 1.03 -4.45
CA ALA A 19 -5.24 2.45 -4.39
C ALA A 19 -4.22 2.89 -5.46
N VAL A 20 -3.52 1.94 -6.09
CA VAL A 20 -2.62 2.21 -7.21
C VAL A 20 -3.42 2.52 -8.47
N TRP A 21 -4.48 1.75 -8.73
CA TRP A 21 -5.36 1.94 -9.88
C TRP A 21 -6.31 3.12 -9.69
N ILE A 22 -6.95 3.22 -8.52
CA ILE A 22 -7.96 4.23 -8.23
C ILE A 22 -7.32 5.59 -7.92
N GLY A 23 -6.07 5.58 -7.43
CA GLY A 23 -5.37 6.72 -6.87
C GLY A 23 -5.75 6.93 -5.40
N ILE A 24 -4.75 7.29 -4.58
CA ILE A 24 -4.90 7.38 -3.11
C ILE A 24 -6.04 8.33 -2.72
N TRP A 25 -6.12 9.50 -3.34
CA TRP A 25 -7.14 10.49 -2.97
C TRP A 25 -8.58 9.99 -3.17
N GLN A 26 -8.86 9.30 -4.27
CA GLN A 26 -10.19 8.75 -4.50
C GLN A 26 -10.43 7.51 -3.62
N SER A 27 -9.37 6.74 -3.36
CA SER A 27 -9.41 5.58 -2.46
C SER A 27 -9.77 5.96 -1.03
N LEU A 28 -9.28 7.10 -0.53
CA LEU A 28 -9.66 7.63 0.78
C LEU A 28 -11.16 7.93 0.88
N LYS A 29 -11.77 8.42 -0.20
CA LYS A 29 -13.23 8.64 -0.24
C LYS A 29 -13.99 7.33 -0.21
N ILE A 30 -13.51 6.30 -0.91
CA ILE A 30 -14.12 4.97 -0.89
C ILE A 30 -13.99 4.36 0.51
N ALA A 31 -12.82 4.48 1.16
CA ALA A 31 -12.58 3.99 2.51
C ALA A 31 -13.50 4.67 3.54
N ALA A 32 -13.66 6.00 3.45
CA ALA A 32 -14.60 6.75 4.29
C ALA A 32 -16.06 6.33 4.05
N THR A 33 -16.44 6.06 2.81
CA THR A 33 -17.77 5.50 2.52
C THR A 33 -17.91 4.11 3.13
N ALA A 34 -16.92 3.22 2.99
CA ALA A 34 -16.96 1.88 3.58
C ALA A 34 -17.09 1.92 5.11
N ASP A 35 -16.41 2.86 5.76
CA ASP A 35 -16.49 3.09 7.21
C ASP A 35 -17.92 3.44 7.68
N ALA A 36 -18.65 4.25 6.88
CA ALA A 36 -20.06 4.56 7.15
C ALA A 36 -20.97 3.33 7.10
N TYR A 37 -20.57 2.26 6.40
CA TYR A 37 -21.24 0.96 6.36
C TYR A 37 -20.60 -0.07 7.30
N GLN A 38 -19.69 0.35 8.19
CA GLN A 38 -18.98 -0.51 9.14
C GLN A 38 -18.14 -1.63 8.47
N ILE A 39 -17.69 -1.38 7.24
CA ILE A 39 -16.86 -2.29 6.47
C ILE A 39 -15.40 -1.85 6.60
N ASN A 40 -14.55 -2.76 7.04
CA ASN A 40 -13.11 -2.55 7.02
C ASN A 40 -12.56 -2.71 5.60
N VAL A 41 -11.44 -2.06 5.31
CA VAL A 41 -10.80 -2.09 4.00
C VAL A 41 -9.41 -2.69 4.04
N ALA A 42 -8.99 -3.30 2.94
CA ALA A 42 -7.62 -3.78 2.74
C ALA A 42 -7.10 -3.30 1.38
N PRO A 43 -5.90 -2.70 1.28
CA PRO A 43 -5.33 -2.35 -0.01
C PRO A 43 -4.90 -3.59 -0.79
N HIS A 44 -5.15 -3.59 -2.10
CA HIS A 44 -4.56 -4.52 -3.05
C HIS A 44 -3.11 -4.11 -3.36
N ASN A 45 -2.16 -5.04 -3.24
CA ASN A 45 -0.73 -4.73 -3.32
C ASN A 45 0.15 -5.94 -3.66
N TYR A 46 0.22 -6.28 -4.95
CA TYR A 46 1.06 -7.35 -5.53
C TYR A 46 2.13 -6.79 -6.51
N TYR A 47 2.56 -5.56 -6.25
CA TYR A 47 3.38 -4.75 -7.17
C TYR A 47 4.81 -4.53 -6.61
N GLY A 48 5.56 -3.60 -7.24
CA GLY A 48 6.89 -3.18 -6.78
C GLY A 48 6.90 -2.30 -5.53
N HIS A 49 8.09 -1.89 -5.09
CA HIS A 49 8.30 -1.15 -3.85
C HIS A 49 7.57 0.19 -3.79
N LEU A 50 7.46 0.93 -4.90
CA LEU A 50 6.73 2.20 -4.92
C LEU A 50 5.25 2.03 -4.61
N ALA A 51 4.60 1.03 -5.21
CA ALA A 51 3.20 0.72 -4.94
C ALA A 51 2.99 0.26 -3.49
N THR A 52 3.93 -0.53 -2.95
CA THR A 52 3.92 -0.90 -1.54
C THR A 52 4.00 0.34 -0.65
N MET A 53 4.89 1.29 -0.95
CA MET A 53 4.95 2.54 -0.17
C MET A 53 3.70 3.40 -0.34
N MET A 54 3.12 3.52 -1.53
CA MET A 54 1.82 4.20 -1.73
C MET A 54 0.75 3.61 -0.83
N ASN A 55 0.65 2.28 -0.77
CA ASN A 55 -0.31 1.58 0.07
C ASN A 55 -0.01 1.70 1.57
N VAL A 56 1.26 1.76 1.99
CA VAL A 56 1.62 2.07 3.39
C VAL A 56 1.10 3.45 3.80
N HIS A 57 1.22 4.46 2.93
CA HIS A 57 0.68 5.80 3.20
C HIS A 57 -0.85 5.81 3.25
N PHE A 58 -1.51 5.07 2.36
CA PHE A 58 -2.96 4.87 2.42
C PHE A 58 -3.38 4.21 3.74
N CYS A 59 -2.72 3.11 4.14
CA CYS A 59 -2.97 2.43 5.40
C CYS A 59 -2.80 3.33 6.62
N ALA A 60 -1.76 4.17 6.63
CA ALA A 60 -1.50 5.09 7.74
C ALA A 60 -2.60 6.17 7.90
N ALA A 61 -3.36 6.46 6.84
CA ALA A 61 -4.42 7.47 6.83
C ALA A 61 -5.83 6.90 7.00
N VAL A 62 -6.00 5.57 6.93
CA VAL A 62 -7.31 4.92 6.91
C VAL A 62 -7.60 4.27 8.27
N PRO A 63 -8.62 4.73 9.02
CA PRO A 63 -8.90 4.23 10.36
C PRO A 63 -9.54 2.83 10.36
N ASN A 64 -10.38 2.52 9.36
CA ASN A 64 -11.04 1.21 9.19
C ASN A 64 -10.18 0.23 8.39
N LEU A 65 -8.86 0.21 8.64
CA LEU A 65 -7.94 -0.70 7.98
C LEU A 65 -8.02 -2.11 8.59
N LYS A 66 -8.19 -3.13 7.74
CA LYS A 66 -8.18 -4.54 8.15
C LYS A 66 -6.77 -5.13 8.21
N ILE A 67 -6.09 -5.10 7.07
CA ILE A 67 -4.75 -5.67 6.83
C ILE A 67 -4.24 -5.13 5.49
N MET A 68 -2.93 -5.14 5.27
CA MET A 68 -2.31 -4.76 3.99
C MET A 68 -1.65 -5.98 3.36
N GLU A 69 -1.94 -6.21 2.07
CA GLU A 69 -1.24 -7.19 1.25
C GLU A 69 0.20 -6.75 0.98
N THR A 70 1.13 -7.70 0.88
CA THR A 70 2.45 -7.47 0.29
C THR A 70 3.04 -8.78 -0.18
N ASP A 71 3.60 -8.77 -1.39
CA ASP A 71 4.47 -9.86 -1.83
C ASP A 71 5.80 -9.79 -1.09
N ILE A 72 6.15 -10.87 -0.40
CA ILE A 72 7.47 -11.06 0.21
C ILE A 72 8.46 -11.59 -0.81
N ASP A 73 7.99 -12.43 -1.73
CA ASP A 73 8.79 -12.93 -2.84
C ASP A 73 9.08 -11.81 -3.83
N ARG A 74 10.36 -11.51 -4.04
CA ARG A 74 10.83 -10.45 -4.95
C ARG A 74 11.70 -11.04 -6.05
N PHE A 75 11.64 -10.45 -7.24
CA PHE A 75 12.58 -10.80 -8.29
C PHE A 75 13.97 -10.23 -7.97
N VAL A 76 15.02 -10.87 -8.48
CA VAL A 76 16.42 -10.64 -8.05
C VAL A 76 16.88 -9.18 -8.13
N GLY A 77 16.36 -8.39 -9.07
CA GLY A 77 16.76 -6.99 -9.27
C GLY A 77 15.77 -5.95 -8.73
N ASP A 78 14.74 -6.32 -7.94
CA ASP A 78 13.69 -5.37 -7.52
C ASP A 78 14.26 -4.21 -6.70
N ALA A 79 15.21 -4.53 -5.81
CA ALA A 79 15.88 -3.55 -4.96
C ALA A 79 16.73 -2.54 -5.75
N GLU A 80 17.14 -2.85 -6.98
CA GLU A 80 17.91 -1.93 -7.82
C GLU A 80 16.99 -0.92 -8.53
N ILE A 81 15.71 -1.24 -8.71
CA ILE A 81 14.75 -0.37 -9.42
C ILE A 81 14.38 0.84 -8.57
N PHE A 82 14.46 0.74 -7.25
CA PHE A 82 13.95 1.76 -6.33
C PHE A 82 15.00 2.19 -5.32
N THR A 83 14.97 3.47 -4.92
CA THR A 83 15.96 4.02 -3.97
C THR A 83 15.86 3.41 -2.58
N HIS A 84 14.68 2.93 -2.19
CA HIS A 84 14.42 2.31 -0.89
C HIS A 84 13.44 1.14 -1.03
N ALA A 85 13.72 0.05 -0.33
CA ALA A 85 12.81 -1.08 -0.18
C ALA A 85 11.88 -0.90 1.04
N PRO A 86 10.68 -1.52 1.04
CA PRO A 86 9.81 -1.56 2.21
C PRO A 86 10.50 -2.32 3.37
N HIS A 87 10.39 -1.79 4.58
CA HIS A 87 10.92 -2.45 5.78
C HIS A 87 9.77 -3.16 6.53
N ILE A 88 9.87 -4.48 6.65
CA ILE A 88 8.89 -5.32 7.34
C ILE A 88 9.53 -5.89 8.59
N GLU A 89 8.93 -5.67 9.75
CA GLU A 89 9.41 -6.11 11.05
C GLU A 89 8.25 -6.66 11.87
N ASN A 90 8.41 -7.86 12.46
CA ASN A 90 7.39 -8.53 13.27
C ASN A 90 6.00 -8.62 12.60
N GLY A 91 5.96 -8.79 11.27
CA GLY A 91 4.72 -8.86 10.48
C GLY A 91 4.04 -7.52 10.22
N GLY A 92 4.63 -6.40 10.63
CA GLY A 92 4.16 -5.05 10.34
C GLY A 92 5.16 -4.22 9.52
N SER A 93 4.73 -3.06 9.02
CA SER A 93 5.64 -2.10 8.38
C SER A 93 6.42 -1.33 9.46
N GLY A 94 7.75 -1.50 9.50
CA GLY A 94 8.59 -1.09 10.64
C GLY A 94 8.84 0.42 10.78
N SER A 95 8.26 1.29 9.94
CA SER A 95 8.26 2.73 10.20
C SER A 95 7.13 3.47 9.47
N GLY A 96 6.16 4.01 10.23
CA GLY A 96 5.12 4.90 9.69
C GLY A 96 5.72 6.13 8.98
N PRO A 97 5.02 6.78 8.03
CA PRO A 97 5.58 7.64 6.96
C PRO A 97 6.38 8.88 7.46
N THR A 98 7.68 8.69 7.72
CA THR A 98 8.61 9.72 8.24
C THR A 98 9.41 10.47 7.16
N ARG A 99 9.41 10.02 5.91
CA ARG A 99 10.08 10.70 4.78
C ARG A 99 9.04 11.33 3.86
N LEU A 100 9.42 12.43 3.20
CA LEU A 100 8.57 13.15 2.25
C LEU A 100 8.23 12.26 1.04
N GLY A 101 7.06 12.49 0.45
CA GLY A 101 6.57 11.68 -0.67
C GLY A 101 6.27 10.24 -0.26
N TYR A 102 6.39 9.29 -1.19
CA TYR A 102 6.19 7.86 -0.90
C TYR A 102 7.47 7.17 -0.43
N ARG A 103 8.43 7.89 0.14
CA ARG A 103 9.72 7.40 0.68
C ARG A 103 10.68 6.70 -0.31
N THR A 104 10.21 6.32 -1.48
CA THR A 104 10.98 5.63 -2.51
C THR A 104 10.67 6.23 -3.88
N GLU A 105 11.67 6.19 -4.75
CA GLU A 105 11.63 6.74 -6.10
C GLU A 105 12.29 5.73 -7.03
N ARG A 106 12.00 5.80 -8.32
CA ARG A 106 12.73 4.97 -9.28
C ARG A 106 14.19 5.38 -9.26
N SER A 107 15.09 4.43 -9.03
CA SER A 107 16.53 4.62 -9.15
C SER A 107 16.84 5.12 -10.56
N GLY A 108 17.66 6.16 -10.67
CA GLY A 108 18.19 6.59 -11.96
C GLY A 108 19.00 5.46 -12.60
N PHE A 109 19.01 5.37 -13.93
CA PHE A 109 19.96 4.49 -14.62
C PHE A 109 21.39 4.86 -14.18
N GLY A 110 22.03 4.02 -13.36
CA GLY A 110 23.45 4.17 -13.01
C GLY A 110 23.81 4.51 -11.55
N GLN A 111 22.90 4.38 -10.57
CA GLN A 111 23.32 4.40 -9.16
C GLN A 111 23.54 2.98 -8.63
N VAL A 112 24.78 2.71 -8.20
CA VAL A 112 25.26 1.45 -7.62
C VAL A 112 24.60 1.22 -6.26
N PRO A 113 24.11 0.01 -5.94
CA PRO A 113 23.46 -0.26 -4.66
C PRO A 113 24.45 -0.10 -3.48
N ALA A 114 23.93 0.41 -2.36
CA ALA A 114 24.65 0.43 -1.09
C ALA A 114 24.95 -1.01 -0.63
N PRO A 115 26.09 -1.25 0.05
CA PRO A 115 26.52 -2.60 0.40
C PRO A 115 25.52 -3.29 1.34
N ILE A 116 25.28 -4.57 1.07
CA ILE A 116 24.49 -5.47 1.89
C ILE A 116 25.34 -5.82 3.12
N GLU A 117 24.94 -5.36 4.31
CA GLU A 117 25.47 -5.91 5.56
C GLU A 117 24.75 -7.23 5.86
N ILE A 118 25.55 -8.28 6.03
CA ILE A 118 25.17 -9.64 6.47
C ILE A 118 25.08 -9.71 7.99
#